data_AF-K1MEP3-F1
#
_entry.id   AF-K1MEP3-F1
#
_cell.length_a   1.000
_cell.length_b   1.000
_cell.length_c   1.000
_cell.angle_alpha   90.00
_cell.angle_beta   90.00
_cell.angle_gamma   90.00
#
_symmetry.space_group_name_H-M   'P 1'
#
loop_
_entity.id
_entity.type
_entity.pdbx_description
1 polymer ?
#
loop_
_entity_poly.entity_id
_entity_poly.type
_entity_poly.pdbx_seq_one_letter_code
_entity_poly.pdbx_strand_id
1 'polypeptide(L)' 'MLKDPRIRTYAEKYHVSPAQLMLAFDLQLGCIVLPKSDNVKEMQENLNIDFEISADDMADLVKLKENTQTMAV' A
#
# COMPACT_ATOMS: atom_id res chain seq x y z
N MET A 1 3.01 -7.57 5.14
CA MET A 1 2.07 -6.94 4.19
C MET A 1 2.61 -6.87 2.76
N LEU A 2 3.79 -6.31 2.48
CA LEU A 2 4.32 -6.21 1.09
C LEU A 2 4.53 -7.55 0.35
N LYS A 3 4.71 -8.66 1.08
CA LYS A 3 4.84 -10.01 0.52
C LYS A 3 3.50 -10.77 0.47
N ASP A 4 2.40 -10.15 0.90
CA ASP A 4 1.09 -10.81 0.89
C ASP A 4 0.60 -10.93 -0.56
N PRO A 5 0.24 -12.13 -1.03
CA PRO A 5 -0.23 -12.33 -2.40
C PRO A 5 -1.46 -11.49 -2.74
N ARG A 6 -2.30 -11.16 -1.76
CA ARG A 6 -3.51 -10.34 -1.95
C ARG A 6 -3.15 -8.89 -2.27
N ILE A 7 -2.15 -8.34 -1.57
CA ILE A 7 -1.61 -6.99 -1.87
C ILE A 7 -1.02 -6.94 -3.28
N ARG A 8 -0.35 -8.02 -3.72
CA ARG A 8 0.18 -8.11 -5.08
C ARG A 8 -0.94 -8.10 -6.13
N THR A 9 -2.06 -8.77 -5.89
CA THR A 9 -3.21 -8.73 -6.79
C THR A 9 -3.77 -7.31 -6.95
N TYR A 10 -3.90 -6.54 -5.86
CA TYR A 10 -4.32 -5.15 -5.96
C TYR A 10 -3.26 -4.28 -6.65
N ALA A 11 -1.98 -4.49 -6.35
CA ALA A 11 -0.90 -3.74 -6.99
C ALA A 11 -0.89 -3.97 -8.52
N GLU A 12 -1.13 -5.20 -8.96
CA GLU A 12 -1.31 -5.57 -10.37
C GLU A 12 -2.56 -4.91 -10.98
N LYS A 13 -3.70 -4.88 -10.27
CA LYS A 13 -4.94 -4.21 -10.70
C LYS A 13 -4.73 -2.72 -11.00
N TYR A 14 -3.93 -2.04 -10.18
CA TYR A 14 -3.62 -0.61 -10.34
C TYR A 14 -2.35 -0.34 -11.16
N HIS A 15 -1.67 -1.39 -11.65
CA HIS A 15 -0.40 -1.29 -12.40
C HIS A 15 0.71 -0.56 -11.63
N VAL A 16 0.74 -0.71 -10.31
CA VAL A 16 1.73 -0.08 -9.41
C VAL A 16 2.51 -1.14 -8.65
N SER A 17 3.59 -0.73 -7.99
CA SER A 17 4.31 -1.61 -7.07
C SER A 17 3.51 -1.82 -5.78
N PRO A 18 3.71 -2.96 -5.07
CA PRO A 18 3.12 -3.16 -3.75
C PRO A 18 3.46 -2.06 -2.75
N ALA A 19 4.64 -1.44 -2.87
CA ALA A 19 5.05 -0.33 -2.01
C ALA A 19 4.23 0.94 -2.31
N GLN A 20 4.06 1.28 -3.59
CA GLN A 20 3.21 2.39 -4.03
C GLN A 20 1.77 2.22 -3.57
N LEU A 21 1.22 1.01 -3.69
CA LEU A 21 -0.13 0.69 -3.20
C LEU A 21 -0.29 0.98 -1.71
N MET A 22 0.67 0.57 -0.88
CA MET A 22 0.62 0.79 0.57
C MET A 22 0.79 2.27 0.95
N LEU A 23 1.66 2.99 0.25
CA LEU A 23 1.83 4.42 0.48
C LEU A 23 0.57 5.21 0.12
N ALA A 24 -0.06 4.91 -1.02
CA ALA A 24 -1.32 5.51 -1.41
C ALA A 24 -2.46 5.14 -0.44
N PHE A 25 -2.51 3.89 0.00
CA PHE A 25 -3.48 3.42 1.00
C PHE A 25 -3.39 4.20 2.32
N ASP A 26 -2.20 4.29 2.92
CA ASP A 26 -2.02 5.03 4.17
C ASP A 26 -2.29 6.54 3.97
N LEU A 27 -1.91 7.11 2.82
CA LEU A 27 -2.21 8.51 2.48
C LEU A 27 -3.72 8.78 2.40
N GLN A 28 -4.49 7.90 1.75
CA GLN A 28 -5.95 8.02 1.65
C GLN A 28 -6.68 7.79 2.98
N LEU A 29 -6.10 7.03 3.90
CA LEU A 29 -6.57 6.94 5.29
C LEU A 29 -6.29 8.23 6.09
N GLY A 30 -5.66 9.24 5.49
CA GLY A 30 -5.29 10.50 6.14
C GLY A 30 -4.03 10.40 6.99
N CYS A 31 -3.22 9.35 6.83
CA CYS A 31 -1.95 9.21 7.54
C CYS A 31 -0.83 9.94 6.81
N ILE A 32 0.09 10.54 7.58
CA ILE A 32 1.34 11.07 7.03
C ILE A 32 2.29 9.90 6.80
N VAL A 33 2.65 9.67 5.55
CA VAL A 33 3.59 8.62 5.13
C VAL A 33 5.00 9.17 4.97
N LEU A 34 5.97 8.54 5.64
CA LEU A 34 7.40 8.85 5.54
C LEU A 34 8.16 7.60 5.06
N PRO A 35 8.18 7.33 3.74
CA PRO A 35 8.86 6.16 3.21
C PRO A 35 10.37 6.28 3.41
N LYS A 36 10.94 5.36 4.19
CA LYS A 36 12.39 5.19 4.25
C LYS A 36 12.85 4.39 3.03
N SER A 37 13.81 4.92 2.29
CA SER A 37 14.57 4.14 1.32
C SER A 37 15.97 4.74 1.15
N ASP A 38 16.95 3.84 0.99
CA ASP A 38 18.34 4.18 0.67
C ASP A 38 18.64 3.90 -0.81
N ASN A 39 17.64 3.42 -1.57
CA ASN A 39 17.73 3.06 -2.98
C ASN A 39 17.04 4.10 -3.85
N VAL A 40 17.79 4.72 -4.76
CA VAL A 40 17.29 5.78 -5.66
C VAL A 40 16.06 5.35 -6.46
N LYS A 41 16.02 4.10 -6.92
CA LYS A 41 14.88 3.57 -7.69
C LYS A 41 13.62 3.51 -6.83
N GLU A 42 13.74 2.98 -5.62
CA GLU A 42 12.61 2.91 -4.68
C GLU A 42 12.16 4.30 -4.24
N MET A 43 13.08 5.25 -4.04
CA MET A 43 12.74 6.65 -3.77
C MET A 43 11.89 7.25 -4.90
N GLN A 44 12.28 7.02 -6.16
CA GLN A 44 11.52 7.48 -7.32
C GLN A 44 10.14 6.82 -7.41
N GLU A 45 10.05 5.51 -7.19
CA GLU A 45 8.78 4.79 -7.16
C GLU A 45 7.87 5.30 -6.04
N ASN A 46 8.40 5.52 -4.83
CA ASN A 46 7.65 6.00 -3.67
C ASN A 46 7.09 7.43 -3.85
N LEU A 47 7.70 8.24 -4.72
CA LEU A 47 7.21 9.58 -5.06
C LEU A 47 6.11 9.53 -6.12
N ASN A 48 6.07 8.49 -6.96
CA ASN A 48 5.12 8.35 -8.04
C ASN A 48 3.86 7.59 -7.57
N ILE A 49 3.06 8.24 -6.72
CA ILE A 49 1.82 7.68 -6.15
C ILE A 49 0.56 8.44 -6.57
N ASP A 50 0.57 9.03 -7.78
CA ASP A 50 -0.57 9.77 -8.37
C ASP A 50 -1.66 8.83 -8.89
N PHE A 51 -2.29 8.07 -8.00
CA PHE A 51 -3.48 7.26 -8.31
C PHE A 51 -4.41 7.17 -7.10
N GLU A 52 -5.66 6.79 -7.37
CA GLU A 52 -6.68 6.67 -6.35
C GLU A 52 -7.16 5.22 -6.23
N ILE A 53 -7.11 4.67 -5.01
CA ILE A 53 -7.73 3.39 -4.70
C ILE A 53 -9.23 3.61 -4.52
N SER A 54 -10.06 2.75 -5.13
CA SER A 54 -11.51 2.86 -5.01
C SER A 54 -11.99 2.60 -3.56
N ALA A 55 -13.14 3.15 -3.19
CA ALA A 55 -13.71 2.96 -1.85
C ALA A 55 -13.93 1.48 -1.49
N ASP A 56 -14.36 0.66 -2.47
CA ASP A 56 -14.56 -0.78 -2.28
C ASP A 56 -13.22 -1.49 -1.99
N ASP A 57 -12.18 -1.20 -2.77
CA ASP A 57 -10.86 -1.80 -2.58
C ASP A 57 -10.21 -1.30 -1.27
N MET A 58 -10.41 -0.04 -0.91
CA MET A 58 -9.98 0.51 0.38
C MET A 58 -10.61 -0.25 1.55
N ALA A 59 -11.91 -0.52 1.50
CA ALA A 59 -12.61 -1.28 2.54
C ALA A 59 -12.05 -2.70 2.70
N ASP A 60 -11.70 -3.36 1.60
CA ASP A 60 -11.10 -4.69 1.64
C ASP A 60 -9.65 -4.68 2.12
N LEU A 61 -8.86 -3.67 1.74
CA LEU A 61 -7.50 -3.47 2.23
C LEU A 61 -7.46 -3.17 3.74
N VAL A 62 -8.45 -2.43 4.28
CA VAL A 62 -8.60 -2.23 5.74
C VAL A 62 -8.82 -3.55 6.45
N LYS A 63 -9.79 -4.37 6.00
CA LYS A 63 -10.03 -5.71 6.57
C LYS A 63 -8.77 -6.59 6.51
N LEU A 64 -7.99 -6.45 5.44
CA LEU A 64 -6.73 -7.18 5.27
C LEU A 64 -5.68 -6.80 6.33
N LYS A 65 -5.57 -5.50 6.62
CA LYS A 65 -4.65 -4.93 7.61
C LYS A 65 -5.01 -5.38 9.02
N GLU A 66 -6.29 -5.30 9.39
CA GLU A 66 -6.80 -5.73 10.70
C GLU A 66 -6.51 -7.21 10.98
N ASN A 67 -6.76 -8.08 10.00
CA ASN A 67 -6.48 -9.53 10.13
C ASN A 67 -4.99 -9.85 10.31
N THR A 68 -4.10 -8.97 9.84
CA THR A 68 -2.65 -9.15 10.00
C THR A 68 -2.16 -8.70 11.39
N GLN A 69 -2.86 -7.75 12.03
CA GLN A 69 -2.49 -7.24 13.36
C GLN A 69 -2.92 -8.18 14.50
N THR A 70 -3.94 -9.01 14.32
CA THR A 70 -4.41 -9.96 15.35
C THR A 70 -3.39 -11.09 15.67
N MET A 71 -2.37 -11.30 14.83
CA MET A 71 -1.35 -12.33 15.03
C MET A 71 -0.07 -11.83 15.72
N ALA A 72 -0.06 -10.59 16.21
CA ALA A 72 1.05 -10.00 16.97
C ALA A 72 0.61 -9.68 18.41
N VAL A 73 0.25 -10.71 19.18
CA VAL A 73 0.20 -10.69 20.65
C VAL A 73 0.77 -12.01 21.17
#